data_AF-A0A1V4I4X9-F1
#
_entry.id   AF-A0A1V4I4X9-F1
#
_cell.length_a   1.000
_cell.length_b   1.000
_cell.length_c   1.000
_cell.angle_alpha   90.00
_cell.angle_beta   90.00
_cell.angle_gamma   90.00
#
_symmetry.space_group_name_H-M   'P 1'
#
loop_
_entity.id
_entity.type
_entity.pdbx_description
1 polymer ?
#
loop_
_entity_poly.entity_id
_entity_poly.type
_entity_poly.pdbx_seq_one_letter_code
_entity_poly.pdbx_strand_id
1 'polypeptide(L)' 'MNKELEEIKLELKSICEDFTNILKKLESENIITPEEYQIYSSKKIEFLSN' A
#
# COMPACT_ATOMS: atom_id res chain seq x y z
N MET A 1 19.46 8.87 -14.42
CA MET A 1 18.42 8.09 -13.70
C MET A 1 18.57 6.63 -14.09
N ASN A 2 18.60 5.72 -13.12
CA ASN A 2 18.63 4.30 -13.39
C ASN A 2 17.22 3.87 -13.81
N LYS A 3 17.03 3.52 -15.09
CA LYS A 3 15.71 3.19 -15.65
C LYS A 3 15.09 1.97 -14.96
N GLU A 4 15.89 0.97 -14.62
CA GLU A 4 15.43 -0.23 -13.90
C GLU A 4 14.93 0.13 -12.50
N LEU A 5 15.60 1.06 -11.81
CA LEU A 5 15.17 1.52 -10.49
C LEU A 5 13.79 2.19 -10.55
N GLU A 6 13.53 3.00 -11.58
CA GLU A 6 12.23 3.67 -11.76
C GLU A 6 11.12 2.67 -12.08
N GLU A 7 11.40 1.67 -12.91
CA GLU A 7 10.44 0.59 -13.21
C GLU A 7 10.08 -0.21 -11.95
N ILE A 8 11.07 -0.54 -11.11
CA ILE A 8 10.85 -1.20 -9.82
C ILE A 8 10.03 -0.32 -8.87
N LYS A 9 10.31 0.99 -8.79
CA LYS A 9 9.53 1.92 -7.96
C LYS A 9 8.07 2.00 -8.41
N LEU A 10 7.81 2.00 -9.72
CA LEU A 10 6.45 2.00 -10.28
C LEU A 10 5.71 0.69 -9.96
N GLU A 11 6.37 -0.46 -10.12
CA GLU A 11 5.79 -1.75 -9.79
C GLU A 11 5.44 -1.83 -8.30
N LEU A 12 6.37 -1.42 -7.43
CA LEU A 12 6.13 -1.37 -5.99
C LEU A 12 4.97 -0.46 -5.64
N LYS A 13 4.83 0.69 -6.30
CA LYS A 13 3.69 1.61 -6.11
C LYS A 13 2.36 0.95 -6.49
N SER A 14 2.31 0.19 -7.59
CA SER A 14 1.11 -0.53 -8.02
C SER A 14 0.69 -1.60 -7.00
N ILE A 15 1.63 -2.46 -6.58
CA ILE A 15 1.38 -3.50 -5.57
C ILE A 15 0.85 -2.88 -4.28
N CYS A 16 1.46 -1.76 -3.91
CA CYS A 16 1.07 -0.95 -2.80
C CYS A 16 -0.41 -0.49 -2.93
N GLU A 17 -0.80 0.12 -4.05
CA GLU A 17 -2.17 0.55 -4.31
C GLU A 17 -3.17 -0.61 -4.21
N ASP A 18 -2.85 -1.76 -4.80
CA ASP A 18 -3.67 -2.96 -4.72
C ASP A 18 -3.84 -3.45 -3.27
N PHE A 19 -2.76 -3.45 -2.47
CA PHE A 19 -2.82 -3.80 -1.06
C PHE A 19 -3.76 -2.88 -0.27
N THR A 20 -3.71 -1.57 -0.48
CA THR A 20 -4.63 -0.63 0.19
C THR A 20 -6.08 -0.84 -0.24
N ASN A 21 -6.32 -1.16 -1.51
CA ASN A 21 -7.66 -1.48 -1.99
C ASN A 21 -8.21 -2.75 -1.33
N ILE A 22 -7.37 -3.76 -1.10
CA ILE A 22 -7.73 -4.97 -0.36
C ILE A 22 -8.07 -4.62 1.09
N LEU A 23 -7.21 -3.87 1.79
CA LEU A 23 -7.46 -3.44 3.17
C LEU A 23 -8.78 -2.68 3.31
N LYS A 24 -9.10 -1.79 2.37
CA LYS A 24 -10.35 -1.04 2.37
C LYS A 24 -11.58 -1.94 2.19
N LYS A 25 -11.47 -3.00 1.39
CA LYS A 25 -12.53 -4.01 1.26
C LYS A 25 -12.73 -4.77 2.57
N LEU A 26 -11.64 -5.22 3.19
CA LEU A 26 -11.68 -5.90 4.49
C LEU A 26 -12.31 -5.03 5.59
N GLU A 27 -11.98 -3.74 5.63
CA GLU A 27 -12.60 -2.78 6.54
C GLU A 27 -14.10 -2.63 6.24
N SER A 28 -14.48 -2.48 4.97
CA SER A 28 -15.89 -2.33 4.58
C SER A 28 -16.77 -3.55 4.89
N GLU A 29 -16.16 -4.74 4.92
CA GLU A 29 -16.81 -6.00 5.29
C GLU A 29 -16.75 -6.26 6.81
N ASN A 30 -16.21 -5.32 7.60
CA ASN A 30 -15.99 -5.43 9.05
C ASN A 30 -15.11 -6.63 9.45
N ILE A 31 -14.22 -7.08 8.57
CA ILE A 31 -13.25 -8.14 8.84
C ILE A 31 -12.08 -7.59 9.67
N ILE A 32 -11.67 -6.35 9.40
CA ILE A 32 -10.69 -5.61 10.18
C ILE A 32 -11.32 -4.31 10.70
N THR A 33 -10.79 -3.82 11.82
CA THR A 33 -11.19 -2.54 12.40
C THR A 33 -10.60 -1.35 11.63
N PRO A 34 -11.18 -0.14 11.76
CA PRO A 34 -10.57 1.07 11.22
C PRO A 34 -9.14 1.33 11.74
N GLU A 35 -8.85 0.94 12.99
CA GLU A 35 -7.52 1.06 13.57
C GLU A 35 -6.50 0.12 12.90
N GLU A 36 -6.87 -1.14 12.67
CA GLU A 36 -6.06 -2.09 11.91
C GLU A 36 -5.82 -1.63 10.47
N TYR A 37 -6.85 -1.09 9.79
CA TYR A 37 -6.71 -0.48 8.47
C TYR A 37 -5.65 0.64 8.47
N GLN A 38 -5.69 1.55 9.45
CA GLN A 38 -4.70 2.64 9.57
C GLN A 38 -3.28 2.11 9.83
N ILE A 39 -3.12 1.12 10.72
CA ILE A 39 -1.81 0.51 11.01
C ILE A 39 -1.24 -0.19 9.77
N TYR A 40 -2.05 -0.94 9.03
CA TYR A 40 -1.58 -1.70 7.87
C TYR A 40 -1.31 -0.80 6.66
N SER A 41 -2.14 0.22 6.44
CA SER A 41 -1.97 1.16 5.32
C SER A 41 -0.83 2.16 5.54
N SER A 42 -0.48 2.51 6.79
CA SER A 42 0.60 3.47 7.08
C SER A 42 2.01 2.92 6.84
N LYS A 43 2.25 1.62 7.07
CA LYS A 43 3.56 0.96 6.82
C LYS A 43 4.01 1.02 5.35
N LYS A 44 3.06 1.26 4.45
CA LYS A 44 3.23 1.35 3.01
C LYS A 44 3.93 2.63 2.54
N ILE A 45 3.81 3.72 3.31
CA ILE A 45 4.17 5.07 2.88
C ILE A 45 5.66 5.38 3.07
N GLU A 46 6.31 4.78 4.07
CA GLU A 46 7.73 5.07 4.35
C GLU A 46 8.67 4.67 3.21
N PHE A 47 8.36 3.60 2.48
CA PHE A 47 9.21 3.12 1.40
C PHE A 47 9.03 3.90 0.08
N LEU A 48 7.81 4.35 -0.22
CA LEU A 48 7.49 5.05 -1.49
C LEU A 48 7.73 6.56 -1.44
N SER A 49 7.89 7.14 -0.24
CA SER A 49 8.07 8.58 -0.05
C SER A 49 9.54 9.03 -0.11
N ASN A 50 10.49 8.10 -0.30
CA ASN A 50 11.94 8.33 -0.45
C ASN A 50 12.48 7.90 -1.84
#